data_AF-A0A1N6JNT1-F1
#
_entry.id   AF-A0A1N6JNT1-F1
#
_cell.length_a   1.000
_cell.length_b   1.000
_cell.length_c   1.000
_cell.angle_alpha   90.00
_cell.angle_beta   90.00
_cell.angle_gamma   90.00
#
_symmetry.space_group_name_H-M   'P 1'
#
loop_
_entity.id
_entity.type
_entity.pdbx_description
1 polymer ?
#
loop_
_entity_poly.entity_id
_entity_poly.type
_entity_poly.pdbx_seq_one_letter_code
_entity_poly.pdbx_strand_id
1 'polypeptide(L)'
;MSRLSAYILFLTLFLLAACDSAKKDFMTPNPDEPVLDVGLDEYSLNGTVLGKTATDVSANQELLIVPLDDGLKKIRVFEQEEALKNKQPVDECIKAKLHVDENLSFGDFYKIIATMFFEGFSTIDYVIGDNFKDVYDVKLPTCSSLSICFSFIVRHMPKLRYKFGRDRSKLSLNEILSADNDKRKYEIDCVKDYKALDLMLTFYASKDDKTYVLSLNEEALKENGSFDGFKFYSFNNLADLWKFIAEIQSKEKFLHKSEQNKQPKCAWNLVGNQMMLFFPKDVLMKDVAPLIKGLNAYGYNGDRIAFSVALW
;
A
#
# COMPACT_ATOMS: atom_id res chain seq x y z
N MET A 1 -11.80 47.22 -15.10
CA MET A 1 -11.29 45.84 -15.30
C MET A 1 -10.99 45.63 -16.77
N SER A 2 -9.80 45.13 -17.12
CA SER A 2 -9.50 44.75 -18.52
C SER A 2 -10.14 43.39 -18.83
N ARG A 3 -10.38 43.08 -20.13
CA ARG A 3 -10.89 41.76 -20.55
C ARG A 3 -10.00 40.63 -20.02
N LEU A 4 -8.68 40.83 -19.98
CA LEU A 4 -7.72 39.89 -19.43
C LEU A 4 -7.96 39.62 -17.93
N SER A 5 -8.23 40.67 -17.14
CA SER A 5 -8.56 40.53 -15.71
C SER A 5 -9.84 39.73 -15.48
N ALA A 6 -10.86 39.88 -16.33
CA ALA A 6 -12.10 39.12 -16.25
C ALA A 6 -11.90 37.64 -16.62
N TYR A 7 -11.09 37.34 -17.64
CA TYR A 7 -10.74 35.97 -18.02
C TYR A 7 -9.95 35.26 -16.92
N ILE A 8 -8.96 35.93 -16.32
CA ILE A 8 -8.20 35.39 -15.19
C ILE A 8 -9.15 35.11 -14.02
N LEU A 9 -10.02 36.05 -13.65
CA LEU A 9 -10.97 35.88 -12.55
C LEU A 9 -11.92 34.69 -12.79
N PHE A 10 -12.44 34.56 -14.01
CA PHE A 10 -13.33 33.47 -14.40
C PHE A 10 -12.63 32.11 -14.38
N LEU A 11 -11.40 32.01 -14.90
CA LEU A 11 -10.56 30.81 -14.81
C LEU A 11 -10.26 30.41 -13.36
N THR A 12 -9.95 31.40 -12.52
CA THR A 12 -9.66 31.15 -11.09
C THR A 12 -10.90 30.63 -10.36
N LEU A 13 -12.07 31.21 -10.62
CA LEU A 13 -13.37 30.76 -10.08
C LEU A 13 -13.73 29.34 -10.54
N PHE A 14 -13.51 29.02 -11.83
CA PHE A 14 -13.74 27.67 -12.35
C PHE A 14 -12.80 26.63 -11.73
N LEU A 15 -11.53 26.98 -11.54
CA LEU A 15 -10.55 26.10 -10.89
C LEU A 15 -10.90 25.86 -9.42
N LEU A 16 -11.33 26.90 -8.69
CA LEU A 16 -11.80 26.78 -7.30
C LEU A 16 -13.06 25.91 -7.19
N ALA A 17 -14.07 26.16 -8.03
CA ALA A 17 -15.32 25.40 -8.02
C ALA A 17 -15.12 23.91 -8.37
N ALA A 18 -14.19 23.60 -9.28
CA ALA A 18 -13.86 22.22 -9.64
C ALA A 18 -13.01 21.48 -8.59
N CYS A 19 -12.30 22.22 -7.72
CA CYS A 19 -11.61 21.63 -6.56
C CYS A 19 -12.61 21.31 -5.44
N ASP A 20 -13.57 22.19 -5.18
CA ASP A 20 -14.61 21.97 -4.18
C ASP A 20 -15.56 20.82 -4.56
N SER A 21 -15.86 20.63 -5.85
CA SER A 21 -16.73 19.53 -6.29
C SER A 21 -16.10 18.16 -6.03
N ALA A 22 -14.82 17.97 -6.38
CA ALA A 22 -14.13 16.70 -6.19
C ALA A 22 -14.04 16.32 -4.70
N LYS A 23 -13.72 17.31 -3.84
CA LYS A 23 -13.71 17.12 -2.39
C LYS A 23 -15.09 16.72 -1.87
N LYS A 24 -16.12 17.45 -2.27
CA LYS A 24 -17.49 17.18 -1.85
C LYS A 24 -17.95 15.78 -2.27
N ASP A 25 -17.66 15.38 -3.51
CA ASP A 25 -18.04 14.07 -4.03
C ASP A 25 -17.35 12.93 -3.28
N PHE A 26 -16.05 13.06 -2.99
CA PHE A 26 -15.30 12.06 -2.24
C PHE A 26 -15.75 11.98 -0.77
N MET A 27 -15.89 13.14 -0.10
CA MET A 27 -16.18 13.21 1.33
C MET A 27 -17.66 12.97 1.69
N THR A 28 -18.54 12.81 0.70
CA THR A 28 -19.97 12.52 0.96
C THR A 28 -20.13 11.04 1.36
N PRO A 29 -20.58 10.75 2.60
CA PRO A 29 -20.77 9.38 3.06
C PRO A 29 -21.89 8.66 2.29
N ASN A 30 -21.70 7.37 2.06
CA ASN A 30 -22.70 6.46 1.54
C ASN A 30 -22.87 5.30 2.56
N PRO A 31 -24.10 4.82 2.84
CA PRO A 31 -24.32 3.65 3.69
C PRO A 31 -23.40 2.45 3.42
N ASP A 32 -23.08 2.16 2.15
CA ASP A 32 -22.25 1.00 1.76
C ASP A 32 -20.75 1.34 1.64
N GLU A 33 -20.37 2.59 1.91
CA GLU A 33 -19.01 3.09 1.71
C GLU A 33 -18.72 4.23 2.70
N PRO A 34 -18.33 3.89 3.96
CA PRO A 34 -18.00 4.89 4.95
C PRO A 34 -16.77 5.70 4.57
N VAL A 35 -16.74 6.95 5.04
CA VAL A 35 -15.64 7.90 4.82
C VAL A 35 -14.92 8.11 6.14
N LEU A 36 -13.65 7.75 6.19
CA LEU A 36 -12.73 8.07 7.27
C LEU A 36 -11.89 9.29 6.87
N ASP A 37 -11.94 10.34 7.68
CA ASP A 37 -11.13 11.54 7.54
C ASP A 37 -10.10 11.60 8.67
N VAL A 38 -8.81 11.69 8.34
CA VAL A 38 -7.74 11.74 9.34
C VAL A 38 -6.87 12.97 9.13
N GLY A 39 -7.10 13.96 9.99
CA GLY A 39 -6.24 15.13 10.14
C GLY A 39 -5.13 14.92 11.17
N LEU A 40 -4.24 15.91 11.33
CA LEU A 40 -3.20 15.90 12.37
C LEU A 40 -3.77 16.02 13.79
N ASP A 41 -4.88 16.73 13.95
CA ASP A 41 -5.48 16.99 15.27
C ASP A 41 -6.49 15.93 15.66
N GLU A 42 -7.34 15.51 14.72
CA GLU A 42 -8.45 14.60 14.96
C GLU A 42 -8.78 13.77 13.74
N TYR A 43 -9.56 12.72 13.98
CA TYR A 43 -10.10 11.86 12.94
C TYR A 43 -11.60 11.67 13.14
N SER A 44 -12.31 11.51 12.02
CA SER A 44 -13.76 11.40 11.98
C SER A 44 -14.22 10.29 11.06
N LEU A 45 -15.32 9.64 11.43
CA LEU A 45 -15.98 8.62 10.62
C LEU A 45 -17.35 9.17 10.20
N ASN A 46 -17.58 9.25 8.89
CA ASN A 46 -18.77 9.85 8.29
C ASN A 46 -19.05 11.27 8.83
N GLY A 47 -17.98 12.06 9.05
CA GLY A 47 -18.05 13.41 9.61
C GLY A 47 -18.28 13.49 11.13
N THR A 48 -18.40 12.35 11.82
CA THR A 48 -18.48 12.30 13.29
C THR A 48 -17.08 12.13 13.87
N VAL A 49 -16.59 13.12 14.62
CA VAL A 49 -15.28 13.05 15.29
C VAL A 49 -15.26 11.90 16.30
N LEU A 50 -14.26 11.02 16.17
CA LEU A 50 -14.11 9.85 17.03
C LEU A 50 -13.03 10.03 18.10
N GLY A 51 -11.98 10.79 17.81
CA GLY A 51 -10.81 10.89 18.68
C GLY A 51 -9.76 11.88 18.20
N LYS A 52 -8.62 11.89 18.90
CA LYS A 52 -7.47 12.75 18.61
C LYS A 52 -6.34 11.94 18.00
N THR A 53 -5.88 12.36 16.82
CA THR A 53 -4.87 11.61 16.05
C THR A 53 -3.58 11.44 16.84
N ALA A 54 -3.12 12.52 17.49
CA ALA A 54 -1.88 12.50 18.25
C ALA A 54 -1.86 11.46 19.38
N THR A 55 -2.98 11.28 20.11
CA THR A 55 -3.04 10.36 21.26
C THR A 55 -3.45 8.96 20.86
N ASP A 56 -4.48 8.85 20.03
CA ASP A 56 -5.16 7.58 19.77
C ASP A 56 -4.46 6.79 18.66
N VAL A 57 -3.74 7.49 17.77
CA VAL A 57 -3.03 6.92 16.61
C VAL A 57 -1.52 7.04 16.76
N SER A 58 -0.99 8.26 16.87
CA SER A 58 0.46 8.49 16.77
C SER A 58 1.24 8.04 18.00
N ALA A 59 0.76 8.40 19.20
CA ALA A 59 1.41 8.03 20.46
C ALA A 59 1.13 6.58 20.90
N ASN A 60 0.01 6.00 20.45
CA ASN A 60 -0.38 4.64 20.79
C ASN A 60 0.54 3.62 20.10
N GLN A 61 1.09 2.66 20.85
CA GLN A 61 1.94 1.60 20.27
C GLN A 61 1.14 0.42 19.70
N GLU A 62 -0.14 0.32 20.04
CA GLU A 62 -1.03 -0.70 19.52
C GLU A 62 -1.31 -0.49 18.03
N LEU A 63 -1.52 -1.59 17.31
CA LEU A 63 -1.85 -1.56 15.89
C LEU A 63 -3.30 -1.11 15.65
N LEU A 64 -4.21 -1.50 16.55
CA LEU A 64 -5.64 -1.19 16.46
C LEU A 64 -5.94 0.13 17.16
N ILE A 65 -6.69 0.99 16.49
CA ILE A 65 -7.13 2.28 17.03
C ILE A 65 -8.52 2.06 17.65
N VAL A 66 -8.58 1.86 18.97
CA VAL A 66 -9.81 1.43 19.67
C VAL A 66 -11.05 2.26 19.34
N PRO A 67 -11.04 3.61 19.35
CA PRO A 67 -12.26 4.36 19.04
C PRO A 67 -12.68 4.23 17.56
N LEU A 68 -11.73 3.99 16.65
CA LEU A 68 -12.01 3.73 15.24
C LEU A 68 -12.58 2.32 15.04
N ASP A 69 -11.98 1.31 15.68
CA ASP A 69 -12.44 -0.08 15.72
C ASP A 69 -13.91 -0.16 16.14
N ASP A 70 -14.25 0.43 17.30
CA ASP A 70 -15.62 0.50 17.80
C ASP A 70 -16.59 1.21 16.83
N GLY A 71 -16.12 2.25 16.13
CA GLY A 71 -16.90 3.00 15.15
C GLY A 71 -17.22 2.18 13.91
N LEU A 72 -16.20 1.55 13.33
CA LEU A 72 -16.31 0.71 12.14
C LEU A 72 -17.15 -0.55 12.41
N LYS A 73 -16.97 -1.17 13.57
CA LYS A 73 -17.75 -2.34 13.99
C LYS A 73 -19.25 -2.07 14.05
N LYS A 74 -19.65 -0.88 14.49
CA LYS A 74 -21.08 -0.48 14.52
C LYS A 74 -21.67 -0.39 13.12
N ILE A 75 -20.92 0.13 12.16
CA ILE A 75 -21.33 0.18 10.75
C ILE A 75 -21.48 -1.25 10.21
N ARG A 76 -20.47 -2.10 10.45
CA ARG A 76 -20.48 -3.50 10.02
C ARG A 76 -21.67 -4.28 10.58
N VAL A 77 -21.98 -4.13 11.87
CA VAL A 77 -23.14 -4.82 12.47
C VAL A 77 -24.43 -4.42 11.77
N PHE A 78 -24.62 -3.14 11.48
CA PHE A 78 -25.80 -2.64 10.78
C PHE A 78 -25.92 -3.22 9.35
N GLU A 79 -24.82 -3.21 8.58
CA GLU A 79 -24.79 -3.77 7.22
C GLU A 79 -25.07 -5.28 7.22
N GLN A 80 -24.51 -6.02 8.17
CA GLN A 80 -24.71 -7.46 8.32
C GLN A 80 -26.17 -7.79 8.66
N GLU A 81 -26.80 -7.00 9.54
CA GLU A 81 -28.22 -7.14 9.86
C GLU A 81 -29.11 -6.87 8.65
N GLU A 82 -28.82 -5.84 7.85
CA GLU A 82 -29.56 -5.54 6.61
C GLU A 82 -29.36 -6.61 5.53
N ALA A 83 -28.14 -7.10 5.33
CA ALA A 83 -27.84 -8.19 4.40
C ALA A 83 -28.62 -9.46 4.77
N LEU A 84 -28.67 -9.82 6.07
CA LEU A 84 -29.46 -10.94 6.57
C LEU A 84 -30.96 -10.77 6.30
N LYS A 85 -31.52 -9.58 6.56
CA LYS A 85 -32.93 -9.28 6.25
C LYS A 85 -33.24 -9.43 4.75
N ASN A 86 -32.29 -9.06 3.90
CA ASN A 86 -32.43 -9.07 2.44
C ASN A 86 -31.97 -10.39 1.79
N LYS A 87 -31.58 -11.41 2.57
CA LYS A 87 -31.03 -12.69 2.08
C LYS A 87 -29.79 -12.52 1.18
N GLN A 88 -29.00 -11.49 1.44
CA GLN A 88 -27.72 -11.24 0.79
C GLN A 88 -26.57 -11.85 1.60
N PRO A 89 -25.41 -12.12 0.99
CA PRO A 89 -24.24 -12.60 1.71
C PRO A 89 -23.75 -11.54 2.73
N VAL A 90 -23.41 -12.00 3.93
CA VAL A 90 -23.04 -11.15 5.09
C VAL A 90 -21.54 -10.83 5.13
N ASP A 91 -20.75 -11.63 4.40
CA ASP A 91 -19.28 -11.60 4.40
C ASP A 91 -18.71 -10.95 3.13
N GLU A 92 -19.47 -10.07 2.47
CA GLU A 92 -18.92 -9.33 1.33
C GLU A 92 -17.82 -8.36 1.80
N CYS A 93 -16.77 -8.28 0.98
CA CYS A 93 -15.67 -7.35 1.14
C CYS A 93 -16.19 -5.93 0.89
N ILE A 94 -16.18 -5.09 1.93
CA ILE A 94 -16.79 -3.76 1.84
C ILE A 94 -15.75 -2.72 1.46
N LYS A 95 -16.23 -1.71 0.73
CA LYS A 95 -15.47 -0.56 0.28
C LYS A 95 -15.48 0.52 1.35
N ALA A 96 -14.40 1.26 1.46
CA ALA A 96 -14.37 2.47 2.29
C ALA A 96 -13.56 3.54 1.59
N LYS A 97 -13.83 4.79 1.96
CA LYS A 97 -13.04 5.95 1.57
C LYS A 97 -12.18 6.42 2.72
N LEU A 98 -10.95 6.82 2.41
CA LEU A 98 -9.99 7.33 3.38
C LEU A 98 -9.36 8.63 2.88
N HIS A 99 -9.58 9.74 3.58
CA HIS A 99 -8.79 10.95 3.41
C HIS A 99 -7.74 11.03 4.52
N VAL A 100 -6.49 11.33 4.16
CA VAL A 100 -5.40 11.53 5.12
C VAL A 100 -4.65 12.83 4.87
N ASP A 101 -4.29 13.52 5.95
CA ASP A 101 -3.39 14.67 5.90
C ASP A 101 -2.04 14.28 5.29
N GLU A 102 -1.49 15.13 4.43
CA GLU A 102 -0.21 14.87 3.76
C GLU A 102 1.00 14.88 4.73
N ASN A 103 0.86 15.50 5.90
CA ASN A 103 1.86 15.53 6.96
C ASN A 103 1.62 14.44 8.01
N LEU A 104 0.64 13.56 7.80
CA LEU A 104 0.50 12.36 8.61
C LEU A 104 1.69 11.43 8.34
N SER A 105 2.10 10.70 9.37
CA SER A 105 3.16 9.70 9.22
C SER A 105 2.66 8.44 8.52
N PHE A 106 3.53 7.75 7.78
CA PHE A 106 3.21 6.50 7.10
C PHE A 106 2.89 5.39 8.11
N GLY A 107 3.48 5.45 9.31
CA GLY A 107 3.11 4.57 10.40
C GLY A 107 1.67 4.76 10.86
N ASP A 108 1.20 5.99 10.97
CA ASP A 108 -0.19 6.30 11.34
C ASP A 108 -1.15 5.86 10.23
N PHE A 109 -0.84 6.20 8.96
CA PHE A 109 -1.56 5.71 7.78
C PHE A 109 -1.67 4.17 7.78
N TYR A 110 -0.58 3.47 8.06
CA TYR A 110 -0.57 2.01 8.11
C TYR A 110 -1.48 1.45 9.23
N LYS A 111 -1.47 2.06 10.43
CA LYS A 111 -2.37 1.65 11.53
C LYS A 111 -3.84 1.86 11.19
N ILE A 112 -4.15 2.97 10.51
CA ILE A 112 -5.51 3.29 10.05
C ILE A 112 -6.01 2.22 9.09
N ILE A 113 -5.23 1.94 8.03
CA ILE A 113 -5.57 0.89 7.07
C ILE A 113 -5.67 -0.48 7.74
N ALA A 114 -4.76 -0.80 8.66
CA ALA A 114 -4.81 -2.05 9.40
C ALA A 114 -6.09 -2.17 10.25
N THR A 115 -6.48 -1.11 10.96
CA THR A 115 -7.72 -1.09 11.74
C THR A 115 -8.94 -1.30 10.83
N MET A 116 -9.00 -0.60 9.69
CA MET A 116 -10.06 -0.79 8.69
C MET A 116 -10.11 -2.24 8.17
N PHE A 117 -8.94 -2.83 7.93
CA PHE A 117 -8.83 -4.22 7.48
C PHE A 117 -9.37 -5.24 8.49
N PHE A 118 -9.02 -5.09 9.76
CA PHE A 118 -9.49 -5.99 10.81
C PHE A 118 -11.01 -5.95 10.96
N GLU A 119 -11.63 -4.81 10.66
CA GLU A 119 -13.08 -4.63 10.64
C GLU A 119 -13.74 -5.02 9.30
N GLY A 120 -13.00 -5.65 8.38
CA GLY A 120 -13.56 -6.25 7.16
C GLY A 120 -13.64 -5.34 5.94
N PHE A 121 -13.06 -4.14 6.00
CA PHE A 121 -12.90 -3.27 4.83
C PHE A 121 -11.64 -3.68 4.06
N SER A 122 -11.82 -4.23 2.87
CA SER A 122 -10.71 -4.77 2.07
C SER A 122 -10.46 -4.03 0.77
N THR A 123 -11.32 -3.08 0.40
CA THR A 123 -11.09 -2.18 -0.75
C THR A 123 -11.18 -0.76 -0.22
N ILE A 124 -10.08 -0.03 -0.24
CA ILE A 124 -10.01 1.32 0.32
C ILE A 124 -9.58 2.28 -0.79
N ASP A 125 -10.49 3.16 -1.17
CA ASP A 125 -10.19 4.30 -2.01
C ASP A 125 -9.68 5.43 -1.11
N TYR A 126 -8.52 6.01 -1.42
CA TYR A 126 -7.89 6.99 -0.55
C TYR A 126 -7.32 8.20 -1.28
N VAL A 127 -7.32 9.33 -0.57
CA VAL A 127 -6.77 10.62 -1.01
C VAL A 127 -5.75 11.09 0.04
N ILE A 128 -4.63 11.66 -0.44
CA ILE A 128 -3.59 12.23 0.40
C ILE A 128 -3.58 13.75 0.22
N GLY A 129 -3.73 14.49 1.33
CA GLY A 129 -3.81 15.94 1.34
C GLY A 129 -5.04 16.47 0.59
N ASP A 130 -4.94 17.71 0.12
CA ASP A 130 -6.08 18.41 -0.51
C ASP A 130 -6.32 18.04 -1.99
N ASN A 131 -5.60 17.06 -2.55
CA ASN A 131 -5.72 16.71 -3.96
C ASN A 131 -6.76 15.61 -4.22
N PHE A 132 -8.03 15.92 -4.01
CA PHE A 132 -9.18 15.03 -4.21
C PHE A 132 -9.40 14.56 -5.66
N LYS A 133 -8.56 14.99 -6.62
CA LYS A 133 -8.57 14.48 -8.00
C LYS A 133 -7.70 13.23 -8.16
N ASP A 134 -6.68 13.07 -7.33
CA ASP A 134 -5.79 11.92 -7.33
C ASP A 134 -6.31 10.89 -6.30
N VAL A 135 -7.40 10.19 -6.65
CA VAL A 135 -7.90 9.07 -5.85
C VAL A 135 -7.07 7.83 -6.18
N TYR A 136 -6.56 7.20 -5.13
CA TYR A 136 -5.81 5.95 -5.18
C TYR A 136 -6.64 4.82 -4.59
N ASP A 137 -6.32 3.58 -4.90
CA ASP A 137 -7.00 2.41 -4.33
C ASP A 137 -5.99 1.40 -3.79
N VAL A 138 -6.35 0.75 -2.69
CA VAL A 138 -5.65 -0.42 -2.17
C VAL A 138 -6.64 -1.54 -1.90
N LYS A 139 -6.26 -2.74 -2.34
CA LYS A 139 -7.05 -3.94 -2.09
C LYS A 139 -6.28 -4.88 -1.18
N LEU A 140 -6.77 -5.03 0.02
CA LEU A 140 -6.18 -5.86 1.06
C LEU A 140 -6.60 -7.33 0.87
N PRO A 141 -5.71 -8.29 1.16
CA PRO A 141 -5.99 -9.70 0.95
C PRO A 141 -7.11 -10.19 1.88
N THR A 142 -8.02 -11.01 1.37
CA THR A 142 -9.07 -11.60 2.21
C THR A 142 -8.49 -12.67 3.13
N CYS A 143 -8.97 -12.74 4.38
CA CYS A 143 -8.51 -13.68 5.42
C CYS A 143 -8.55 -15.16 5.00
N SER A 144 -9.36 -15.51 3.99
CA SER A 144 -9.47 -16.87 3.44
C SER A 144 -8.27 -17.35 2.62
N SER A 145 -7.29 -16.48 2.31
CA SER A 145 -6.14 -16.79 1.44
C SER A 145 -4.81 -16.99 2.18
N LEU A 146 -4.81 -16.95 3.52
CA LEU A 146 -3.60 -17.00 4.35
C LEU A 146 -2.99 -18.40 4.38
N SER A 147 -2.16 -18.72 3.39
CA SER A 147 -1.28 -19.91 3.46
C SER A 147 -0.17 -19.71 4.49
N ILE A 148 0.36 -20.80 5.04
CA ILE A 148 1.43 -20.79 6.06
C ILE A 148 2.72 -20.10 5.57
N CYS A 149 3.03 -20.17 4.27
CA CYS A 149 4.19 -19.44 3.70
C CYS A 149 4.02 -17.92 3.82
N PHE A 150 2.80 -17.39 3.90
CA PHE A 150 2.53 -15.96 4.08
C PHE A 150 3.21 -15.37 5.34
N SER A 151 3.30 -16.15 6.43
CA SER A 151 3.81 -15.65 7.71
C SER A 151 5.30 -15.31 7.69
N PHE A 152 6.16 -16.20 7.17
CA PHE A 152 7.59 -15.94 7.03
C PHE A 152 7.86 -14.80 6.05
N ILE A 153 7.16 -14.84 4.92
CA ILE A 153 7.37 -13.97 3.76
C ILE A 153 6.94 -12.55 4.06
N VAL A 154 5.75 -12.34 4.62
CA VAL A 154 5.24 -10.99 4.87
C VAL A 154 5.86 -10.38 6.13
N ARG A 155 6.29 -11.21 7.09
CA ARG A 155 6.78 -10.71 8.39
C ARG A 155 8.28 -10.52 8.47
N HIS A 156 9.08 -11.39 7.85
CA HIS A 156 10.54 -11.38 7.99
C HIS A 156 11.24 -10.79 6.77
N MET A 157 10.83 -11.16 5.56
CA MET A 157 11.53 -10.75 4.33
C MET A 157 11.61 -9.24 4.12
N PRO A 158 10.56 -8.43 4.35
CA PRO A 158 10.65 -6.98 4.15
C PRO A 158 11.68 -6.35 5.08
N LYS A 159 11.77 -6.84 6.32
CA LYS A 159 12.76 -6.38 7.31
C LYS A 159 14.18 -6.72 6.89
N LEU A 160 14.42 -7.96 6.44
CA LEU A 160 15.70 -8.39 5.91
C LEU A 160 16.10 -7.58 4.67
N ARG A 161 15.18 -7.43 3.71
CA ARG A 161 15.43 -6.65 2.49
C ARG A 161 15.71 -5.19 2.83
N TYR A 162 15.01 -4.58 3.78
CA TYR A 162 15.28 -3.22 4.21
C TYR A 162 16.67 -3.05 4.85
N LYS A 163 17.11 -4.03 5.66
CA LYS A 163 18.45 -4.04 6.25
C LYS A 163 19.54 -4.06 5.18
N PHE A 164 19.44 -4.99 4.23
CA PHE A 164 20.41 -5.12 3.13
C PHE A 164 20.33 -3.97 2.11
N GLY A 165 19.12 -3.45 1.88
CA GLY A 165 18.89 -2.30 1.00
C GLY A 165 19.57 -1.02 1.49
N ARG A 166 19.78 -0.88 2.80
CA ARG A 166 20.54 0.25 3.37
C ARG A 166 21.99 0.25 2.92
N ASP A 167 22.62 -0.91 2.78
CA ASP A 167 24.02 -1.02 2.34
C ASP A 167 24.15 -1.39 0.86
N ARG A 168 23.01 -1.61 0.18
CA ARG A 168 22.91 -1.99 -1.23
C ARG A 168 23.63 -3.31 -1.50
N SER A 169 23.76 -4.14 -0.46
CA SER A 169 24.31 -5.47 -0.53
C SER A 169 23.27 -6.44 -1.06
N LYS A 170 23.68 -7.37 -1.92
CA LYS A 170 22.81 -8.47 -2.34
C LYS A 170 22.35 -9.23 -1.09
N LEU A 171 21.05 -9.54 -1.00
CA LEU A 171 20.50 -10.46 -0.01
C LEU A 171 20.41 -11.82 -0.68
N SER A 172 21.39 -12.68 -0.46
CA SER A 172 21.47 -14.01 -1.09
C SER A 172 20.47 -15.00 -0.49
N LEU A 173 20.17 -16.06 -1.24
CA LEU A 173 19.36 -17.18 -0.74
C LEU A 173 19.95 -17.76 0.56
N ASN A 174 21.27 -17.94 0.65
CA ASN A 174 21.90 -18.47 1.84
C ASN A 174 21.69 -17.57 3.07
N GLU A 175 21.76 -16.25 2.89
CA GLU A 175 21.49 -15.30 3.98
C GLU A 175 20.03 -15.36 4.43
N ILE A 176 19.08 -15.44 3.49
CA ILE A 176 17.65 -15.62 3.79
C ILE A 176 17.44 -16.89 4.62
N LEU A 177 18.00 -18.02 4.16
CA LEU A 177 17.88 -19.32 4.83
C LEU A 177 18.58 -19.37 6.19
N SER A 178 19.58 -18.52 6.43
CA SER A 178 20.32 -18.43 7.70
C SER A 178 19.66 -17.52 8.73
N ALA A 179 18.81 -16.59 8.29
CA ALA A 179 18.17 -15.60 9.15
C ALA A 179 16.98 -16.16 9.94
N ASP A 180 16.49 -17.33 9.55
CA ASP A 180 15.42 -18.03 10.25
C ASP A 180 15.97 -19.07 11.22
N ASN A 181 15.96 -18.75 12.51
CA ASN A 181 16.44 -19.64 13.55
C ASN A 181 15.48 -20.83 13.79
N ASP A 182 14.21 -20.73 13.36
CA ASP A 182 13.15 -21.72 13.62
C ASP A 182 12.82 -22.56 12.37
N LYS A 183 13.86 -22.97 11.64
CA LYS A 183 13.87 -23.77 10.40
C LYS A 183 12.71 -24.76 10.22
N ARG A 184 11.54 -24.30 9.78
CA ARG A 184 10.52 -25.20 9.26
C ARG A 184 10.92 -25.53 7.83
N LYS A 185 11.24 -26.81 7.60
CA LYS A 185 11.66 -27.34 6.28
C LYS A 185 10.77 -26.85 5.12
N TYR A 186 9.47 -26.70 5.36
CA TYR A 186 8.50 -26.24 4.37
C TYR A 186 8.66 -24.76 3.96
N GLU A 187 9.03 -23.86 4.88
CA GLU A 187 9.27 -22.44 4.55
C GLU A 187 10.55 -22.28 3.70
N ILE A 188 11.57 -23.09 4.00
CA ILE A 188 12.80 -23.20 3.22
C ILE A 188 12.50 -23.68 1.79
N ASP A 189 11.66 -24.71 1.64
CA ASP A 189 11.28 -25.24 0.33
C ASP A 189 10.45 -24.21 -0.47
N CYS A 190 9.55 -23.47 0.19
CA CYS A 190 8.80 -22.33 -0.40
C CYS A 190 9.73 -21.24 -0.97
N VAL A 191 10.80 -20.88 -0.25
CA VAL A 191 11.77 -19.85 -0.69
C VAL A 191 12.62 -20.34 -1.86
N LYS A 192 13.06 -21.61 -1.85
CA LYS A 192 13.93 -22.16 -2.90
C LYS A 192 13.25 -22.28 -4.26
N ASP A 193 11.97 -22.63 -4.25
CA ASP A 193 11.17 -22.77 -5.47
C ASP A 193 10.56 -21.45 -5.95
N TYR A 194 10.94 -20.33 -5.32
CA TYR A 194 10.41 -19.03 -5.67
C TYR A 194 10.84 -18.60 -7.08
N LYS A 195 9.90 -18.13 -7.90
CA LYS A 195 10.18 -17.74 -9.30
C LYS A 195 9.49 -16.47 -9.76
N ALA A 196 8.68 -15.86 -8.91
CA ALA A 196 7.90 -14.71 -9.34
C ALA A 196 8.71 -13.40 -9.22
N LEU A 197 8.31 -12.40 -10.02
CA LEU A 197 8.85 -11.06 -9.94
C LEU A 197 8.34 -10.40 -8.67
N ASP A 198 9.22 -10.29 -7.68
CA ASP A 198 8.98 -9.63 -6.41
C ASP A 198 9.64 -8.26 -6.42
N LEU A 199 8.87 -7.20 -6.21
CA LEU A 199 9.39 -5.83 -6.16
C LEU A 199 9.08 -5.24 -4.78
N MET A 200 10.10 -4.67 -4.15
CA MET A 200 9.92 -3.86 -2.95
C MET A 200 10.64 -2.53 -3.12
N LEU A 201 9.88 -1.45 -3.01
CA LEU A 201 10.38 -0.09 -3.03
C LEU A 201 10.46 0.44 -1.61
N THR A 202 11.61 0.99 -1.28
CA THR A 202 11.84 1.77 -0.08
C THR A 202 12.53 3.07 -0.46
N PHE A 203 12.53 4.06 0.43
CA PHE A 203 13.41 5.21 0.27
C PHE A 203 14.06 5.57 1.59
N TYR A 204 15.25 6.15 1.47
CA TYR A 204 16.03 6.66 2.57
C TYR A 204 16.13 8.16 2.38
N ALA A 205 15.58 8.92 3.32
CA ALA A 205 15.72 10.37 3.35
C ALA A 205 16.83 10.78 4.32
N SER A 206 17.65 11.72 3.87
CA SER A 206 18.45 12.61 4.71
C SER A 206 17.93 14.03 4.54
N LYS A 207 18.48 15.02 5.28
CA LYS A 207 17.99 16.41 5.22
C LYS A 207 17.93 16.99 3.81
N ASP A 208 18.87 16.60 2.94
CA ASP A 208 19.05 17.21 1.62
C ASP A 208 18.95 16.21 0.46
N ASP A 209 18.74 14.92 0.74
CA ASP A 209 18.76 13.87 -0.29
C ASP A 209 17.73 12.78 -0.01
N LYS A 210 17.09 12.28 -1.07
CA LYS A 210 16.18 11.13 -1.05
C LYS A 210 16.72 10.08 -2.02
N THR A 211 17.13 8.95 -1.48
CA THR A 211 17.52 7.79 -2.27
C THR A 211 16.37 6.78 -2.30
N TYR A 212 15.87 6.47 -3.49
CA TYR A 212 14.91 5.40 -3.73
C TYR A 212 15.67 4.10 -3.96
N VAL A 213 15.30 3.04 -3.26
CA VAL A 213 15.94 1.73 -3.39
C VAL A 213 14.90 0.69 -3.77
N LEU A 214 15.07 0.11 -4.95
CA LEU A 214 14.24 -0.99 -5.44
C LEU A 214 14.98 -2.31 -5.21
N SER A 215 14.33 -3.22 -4.49
CA SER A 215 14.77 -4.59 -4.29
C SER A 215 13.98 -5.51 -5.21
N LEU A 216 14.65 -6.38 -5.99
CA LEU A 216 13.94 -7.35 -6.81
C LEU A 216 14.62 -8.72 -6.95
N ASN A 217 13.77 -9.72 -7.17
CA ASN A 217 14.17 -11.04 -7.69
C ASN A 217 14.42 -10.93 -9.21
N GLU A 218 15.65 -10.58 -9.61
CA GLU A 218 16.00 -10.44 -11.03
C GLU A 218 15.98 -11.80 -11.77
N GLU A 219 16.12 -12.92 -11.07
CA GLU A 219 16.10 -14.26 -11.69
C GLU A 219 14.71 -14.60 -12.27
N ALA A 220 13.64 -13.98 -11.78
CA ALA A 220 12.31 -14.06 -12.38
C ALA A 220 12.26 -13.50 -13.81
N LEU A 221 13.25 -12.68 -14.21
CA LEU A 221 13.38 -12.12 -15.55
C LEU A 221 14.24 -12.99 -16.48
N LYS A 222 14.42 -14.27 -16.17
CA LYS A 222 15.18 -15.23 -16.99
C LYS A 222 14.38 -16.51 -17.20
N GLU A 223 14.43 -17.05 -18.40
CA GLU A 223 13.67 -18.25 -18.81
C GLU A 223 13.95 -19.49 -17.93
N ASN A 224 15.19 -19.65 -17.46
CA ASN A 224 15.60 -20.74 -16.56
C ASN A 224 16.21 -20.22 -15.25
N GLY A 225 15.76 -19.06 -14.78
CA GLY A 225 16.23 -18.48 -13.53
C GLY A 225 15.91 -19.37 -12.33
N SER A 226 16.93 -19.59 -11.48
CA SER A 226 16.76 -20.16 -10.14
C SER A 226 16.89 -19.05 -9.13
N PHE A 227 15.97 -18.94 -8.19
CA PHE A 227 16.04 -17.90 -7.18
C PHE A 227 17.34 -17.96 -6.38
N ASP A 228 18.04 -16.84 -6.37
CA ASP A 228 19.34 -16.65 -5.70
C ASP A 228 19.33 -15.40 -4.80
N GLY A 229 18.14 -15.02 -4.34
CA GLY A 229 17.93 -13.85 -3.49
C GLY A 229 17.57 -12.57 -4.24
N PHE A 230 17.80 -11.44 -3.58
CA PHE A 230 17.38 -10.11 -4.03
C PHE A 230 18.57 -9.22 -4.37
N LYS A 231 18.44 -8.51 -5.49
CA LYS A 231 19.34 -7.42 -5.87
C LYS A 231 18.71 -6.07 -5.53
N PHE A 232 19.55 -5.07 -5.32
CA PHE A 232 19.15 -3.73 -4.92
C PHE A 232 19.68 -2.70 -5.90
N TYR A 233 18.83 -1.78 -6.31
CA TYR A 233 19.13 -0.71 -7.26
C TYR A 233 18.75 0.60 -6.61
N SER A 234 19.64 1.59 -6.65
CA SER A 234 19.45 2.89 -6.01
C SER A 234 19.29 4.00 -7.04
N PHE A 235 18.39 4.93 -6.76
CA PHE A 235 18.07 6.06 -7.62
C PHE A 235 17.98 7.32 -6.76
N ASN A 236 18.56 8.42 -7.23
CA ASN A 236 18.53 9.71 -6.52
C ASN A 236 17.43 10.64 -7.05
N ASN A 237 16.64 10.19 -8.02
CA ASN A 237 15.50 10.92 -8.55
C ASN A 237 14.42 9.96 -9.05
N LEU A 238 13.19 10.46 -9.12
CA LEU A 238 12.03 9.68 -9.57
C LEU A 238 12.10 9.30 -11.05
N ALA A 239 12.68 10.15 -11.92
CA ALA A 239 12.70 9.89 -13.35
C ALA A 239 13.51 8.62 -13.68
N ASP A 240 14.67 8.44 -13.06
CA ASP A 240 15.50 7.25 -13.24
C ASP A 240 14.85 6.01 -12.64
N LEU A 241 14.21 6.13 -11.47
CA LEU A 241 13.43 5.05 -10.86
C LEU A 241 12.33 4.55 -11.81
N TRP A 242 11.55 5.48 -12.36
CA TRP A 242 10.44 5.15 -13.25
C TRP A 242 10.90 4.57 -14.59
N LYS A 243 12.01 5.08 -15.14
CA LYS A 243 12.65 4.48 -16.31
C LYS A 243 13.03 3.02 -16.05
N PHE A 244 13.63 2.74 -14.89
CA PHE A 244 14.01 1.38 -14.51
C PHE A 244 12.81 0.45 -14.33
N ILE A 245 11.75 0.91 -13.66
CA ILE A 245 10.50 0.13 -13.51
C ILE A 245 9.88 -0.17 -14.88
N ALA A 246 9.88 0.79 -15.81
CA ALA A 246 9.40 0.57 -17.18
C ALA A 246 10.21 -0.51 -17.92
N GLU A 247 11.54 -0.53 -17.75
CA GLU A 247 12.42 -1.55 -18.32
C GLU A 247 12.13 -2.95 -17.74
N ILE A 248 11.90 -3.06 -16.43
CA ILE A 248 11.50 -4.32 -15.78
C ILE A 248 10.20 -4.84 -16.37
N GLN A 249 9.15 -3.99 -16.44
CA GLN A 249 7.85 -4.38 -16.97
C GLN A 249 7.92 -4.83 -18.44
N SER A 250 8.79 -4.19 -19.24
CA SER A 250 9.00 -4.58 -20.64
C SER A 250 9.60 -5.99 -20.73
N LYS A 251 10.59 -6.32 -19.89
CA LYS A 251 11.22 -7.64 -19.81
C LYS A 251 10.24 -8.72 -19.32
N GLU A 252 9.48 -8.41 -18.27
CA GLU A 252 8.44 -9.29 -17.73
C GLU A 252 7.40 -9.67 -18.81
N LYS A 253 6.86 -8.68 -19.54
CA LYS A 253 5.90 -8.91 -20.63
C LYS A 253 6.46 -9.78 -21.76
N PHE A 254 7.75 -9.70 -22.03
CA PHE A 254 8.40 -10.53 -23.04
C PHE A 254 8.43 -12.02 -22.62
N LEU A 255 8.68 -12.28 -21.33
CA LEU A 255 8.78 -13.64 -20.78
C LEU A 255 7.41 -14.28 -20.54
N HIS A 256 6.42 -13.52 -20.07
CA HIS A 256 5.07 -14.09 -19.82
C HIS A 256 4.27 -14.44 -21.09
N LYS A 257 4.75 -14.05 -22.28
CA LYS A 257 4.18 -14.55 -23.55
C LYS A 257 4.47 -16.04 -23.79
N SER A 258 5.42 -16.67 -23.08
CA SER A 258 5.81 -18.07 -23.30
C SER A 258 5.28 -19.07 -22.26
N GLU A 259 4.77 -18.63 -21.11
CA GLU A 259 4.30 -19.53 -20.03
C GLU A 259 2.90 -19.15 -19.52
N GLN A 260 1.86 -19.51 -20.27
CA GLN A 260 0.51 -19.68 -19.72
C GLN A 260 0.31 -21.17 -19.42
N ASN A 261 0.12 -21.55 -18.14
CA ASN A 261 -0.38 -22.86 -17.64
C ASN A 261 0.44 -23.53 -16.52
N LYS A 262 0.96 -22.80 -15.53
CA LYS A 262 1.41 -23.42 -14.26
C LYS A 262 0.58 -22.88 -13.10
N GLN A 263 -0.18 -23.76 -12.46
CA GLN A 263 -0.85 -23.42 -11.19
C GLN A 263 0.21 -23.03 -10.15
N PRO A 264 -0.01 -21.94 -9.39
CA PRO A 264 0.93 -21.50 -8.37
C PRO A 264 1.00 -22.56 -7.26
N LYS A 265 2.18 -23.17 -7.08
CA LYS A 265 2.43 -24.14 -5.99
C LYS A 265 2.57 -23.49 -4.61
N CYS A 266 2.79 -22.17 -4.55
CA CYS A 266 3.00 -21.41 -3.33
C CYS A 266 2.25 -20.09 -3.39
N ALA A 267 1.70 -19.61 -2.26
CA ALA A 267 1.02 -18.33 -2.18
C ALA A 267 1.94 -17.14 -2.50
N TRP A 268 3.27 -17.31 -2.48
CA TRP A 268 4.21 -16.29 -2.96
C TRP A 268 4.03 -15.99 -4.46
N ASN A 269 3.50 -16.91 -5.26
CA ASN A 269 3.13 -16.63 -6.65
C ASN A 269 1.83 -15.81 -6.77
N LEU A 270 1.08 -15.64 -5.68
CA LEU A 270 -0.06 -14.70 -5.60
C LEU A 270 0.41 -13.29 -5.24
N VAL A 271 1.59 -13.16 -4.62
CA VAL A 271 2.23 -11.88 -4.23
C VAL A 271 3.23 -11.40 -5.29
N GLY A 272 3.89 -12.32 -6.01
CA GLY A 272 4.68 -11.96 -7.17
C GLY A 272 3.78 -11.32 -8.22
N ASN A 273 4.19 -10.15 -8.72
CA ASN A 273 3.43 -9.16 -9.50
C ASN A 273 2.87 -7.97 -8.69
N GLN A 274 3.01 -7.99 -7.36
CA GLN A 274 2.75 -6.82 -6.50
C GLN A 274 4.02 -5.98 -6.31
N MET A 275 3.83 -4.67 -6.14
CA MET A 275 4.83 -3.76 -5.60
C MET A 275 4.62 -3.61 -4.10
N MET A 276 5.59 -4.04 -3.31
CA MET A 276 5.59 -3.78 -1.87
C MET A 276 6.21 -2.41 -1.59
N LEU A 277 5.50 -1.58 -0.85
CA LEU A 277 5.99 -0.32 -0.32
C LEU A 277 6.38 -0.51 1.15
N PHE A 278 7.65 -0.32 1.45
CA PHE A 278 8.21 -0.51 2.79
C PHE A 278 8.95 0.73 3.26
N PHE A 279 8.38 1.46 4.24
CA PHE A 279 8.93 2.73 4.72
C PHE A 279 9.08 2.77 6.25
N PRO A 280 10.03 3.58 6.77
CA PRO A 280 10.04 4.03 8.16
C PRO A 280 8.70 4.61 8.60
N LYS A 281 8.33 4.41 9.87
CA LYS A 281 7.06 4.88 10.42
C LYS A 281 6.89 6.40 10.35
N ASP A 282 8.00 7.14 10.41
CA ASP A 282 8.07 8.60 10.50
C ASP A 282 8.11 9.30 9.12
N VAL A 283 8.17 8.53 8.04
CA VAL A 283 8.02 9.07 6.68
C VAL A 283 6.65 9.74 6.54
N LEU A 284 6.60 10.94 5.97
CA LEU A 284 5.35 11.67 5.79
C LEU A 284 4.62 11.24 4.52
N MET A 285 3.28 11.26 4.54
CA MET A 285 2.47 10.85 3.39
C MET A 285 2.71 11.71 2.13
N LYS A 286 3.08 12.98 2.26
CA LYS A 286 3.50 13.84 1.14
C LYS A 286 4.73 13.35 0.41
N ASP A 287 5.60 12.60 1.09
CA ASP A 287 6.78 11.99 0.48
C ASP A 287 6.45 10.65 -0.19
N VAL A 288 5.38 9.99 0.26
CA VAL A 288 4.86 8.74 -0.29
C VAL A 288 3.95 8.99 -1.51
N ALA A 289 3.16 10.06 -1.51
CA ALA A 289 2.17 10.34 -2.56
C ALA A 289 2.76 10.36 -3.99
N PRO A 290 3.93 10.98 -4.26
CA PRO A 290 4.54 10.92 -5.59
C PRO A 290 4.90 9.50 -6.03
N LEU A 291 5.21 8.61 -5.09
CA LEU A 291 5.51 7.20 -5.37
C LEU A 291 4.24 6.44 -5.74
N ILE A 292 3.15 6.61 -4.98
CA ILE A 292 1.84 6.01 -5.30
C ILE A 292 1.37 6.47 -6.67
N LYS A 293 1.43 7.78 -6.94
CA LYS A 293 1.06 8.36 -8.23
C LYS A 293 1.85 7.77 -9.39
N GLY A 294 3.17 7.64 -9.22
CA GLY A 294 4.02 6.99 -10.22
C GLY A 294 3.65 5.52 -10.42
N LEU A 295 3.52 4.75 -9.35
CA LEU A 295 3.13 3.34 -9.40
C LEU A 295 1.79 3.12 -10.13
N ASN A 296 0.78 3.93 -9.83
CA ASN A 296 -0.50 3.91 -10.52
C ASN A 296 -0.35 4.21 -12.02
N ALA A 297 0.48 5.18 -12.40
CA ALA A 297 0.76 5.48 -13.81
C ALA A 297 1.43 4.32 -14.56
N TYR A 298 2.15 3.45 -13.84
CA TYR A 298 2.73 2.21 -14.36
C TYR A 298 1.84 0.97 -14.15
N GLY A 299 0.58 1.16 -13.72
CA GLY A 299 -0.42 0.10 -13.58
C GLY A 299 -0.27 -0.79 -12.35
N TYR A 300 0.48 -0.35 -11.34
CA TYR A 300 0.41 -0.93 -10.00
C TYR A 300 -0.67 -0.18 -9.23
N ASN A 301 -1.83 -0.79 -9.01
CA ASN A 301 -2.96 -0.26 -8.26
C ASN A 301 -3.72 -1.39 -7.57
N GLY A 302 -4.62 -1.08 -6.63
CA GLY A 302 -5.48 -2.07 -5.98
C GLY A 302 -4.72 -3.21 -5.32
N ASP A 303 -4.90 -4.43 -5.84
CA ASP A 303 -4.23 -5.64 -5.34
C ASP A 303 -2.80 -5.81 -5.85
N ARG A 304 -2.29 -4.87 -6.64
CA ARG A 304 -0.89 -4.83 -7.11
C ARG A 304 0.00 -3.94 -6.27
N ILE A 305 -0.53 -3.31 -5.21
CA ILE A 305 0.26 -2.59 -4.21
C ILE A 305 0.02 -3.22 -2.84
N ALA A 306 1.10 -3.43 -2.10
CA ALA A 306 1.05 -3.84 -0.70
C ALA A 306 1.81 -2.86 0.18
N PHE A 307 1.24 -2.50 1.32
CA PHE A 307 1.89 -1.64 2.32
C PHE A 307 2.49 -2.47 3.45
N SER A 308 3.67 -2.06 3.92
CA SER A 308 4.27 -2.59 5.13
C SER A 308 5.16 -1.53 5.78
N VAL A 309 5.26 -1.54 7.10
CA VAL A 309 5.97 -0.50 7.86
C VAL A 309 7.11 -1.08 8.69
N ALA A 310 8.21 -0.33 8.75
CA ALA A 310 9.32 -0.55 9.65
C ALA A 310 8.93 -0.14 11.09
N LEU A 311 8.53 -1.10 11.92
CA LEU A 311 8.09 -0.89 13.32
C LEU A 311 9.22 -0.80 14.37
N TRP A 312 10.46 -0.46 13.99
CA TRP A 312 11.58 -0.31 14.93
C TRP A 312 11.82 1.14 15.35
#